data_AF-A0A0K1UBU1-F1
#
_entry.id   AF-A0A0K1UBU1-F1
#
_cell.length_a   1.000
_cell.length_b   1.000
_cell.length_c   1.000
_cell.angle_alpha   90.00
_cell.angle_beta   90.00
_cell.angle_gamma   90.00
#
_symmetry.space_group_name_H-M   'P 1'
#
loop_
_entity.id
_entity.type
_entity.pdbx_description
1 polymer ?
#
loop_
_entity_poly.entity_id
_entity_poly.type
_entity_poly.pdbx_seq_one_letter_code
_entity_poly.pdbx_strand_id
1 'polypeptide(L)'
;MTEQHQYTALLAEGSAVPTLLCGHCHSILSRARIFRNEGDQHQNMECQTIGLCSADDCGAVNCCDDALARVDNPERLFGIAS
;
A
#
# COMPACT_ATOMS: atom_id res chain seq x y z
N MET A 1 -20.81 -4.09 -9.66
CA MET A 1 -19.94 -3.22 -8.85
C MET A 1 -19.44 -4.04 -7.69
N THR A 2 -18.25 -4.61 -7.79
CA THR A 2 -17.59 -5.24 -6.64
C THR A 2 -17.17 -4.10 -5.72
N GLU A 3 -17.69 -4.08 -4.50
CA GLU A 3 -17.27 -3.16 -3.45
C GLU A 3 -15.77 -3.35 -3.20
N GLN A 4 -14.96 -2.50 -3.80
CA GLN A 4 -13.53 -2.46 -3.49
C GLN A 4 -13.41 -1.84 -2.10
N HIS A 5 -13.11 -2.68 -1.12
CA HIS A 5 -12.90 -2.23 0.24
C HIS A 5 -11.55 -1.49 0.30
N GLN A 6 -11.64 -0.16 0.27
CA GLN A 6 -10.52 0.75 0.38
C GLN A 6 -10.20 1.00 1.85
N TYR A 7 -8.93 0.89 2.23
CA TYR A 7 -8.44 1.12 3.58
C TYR A 7 -7.21 2.02 3.56
N THR A 8 -6.80 2.55 4.72
CA THR A 8 -5.54 3.29 4.85
C THR A 8 -4.45 2.35 5.34
N ALA A 9 -3.32 2.28 4.62
CA ALA A 9 -2.17 1.51 5.06
C ALA A 9 -1.58 2.07 6.35
N LEU A 10 -1.00 1.20 7.17
CA LEU A 10 -0.31 1.58 8.40
C LEU A 10 1.19 1.40 8.23
N LEU A 11 1.98 2.23 8.91
CA LEU A 11 3.42 2.03 9.04
C LEU A 11 3.69 1.16 10.28
N ALA A 12 4.40 0.04 10.11
CA ALA A 12 4.78 -0.82 11.23
C ALA A 12 5.73 -0.07 12.19
N GLU A 13 5.44 -0.13 13.49
CA GLU A 13 6.28 0.46 14.52
C GLU A 13 7.47 -0.44 14.87
N GLY A 14 8.60 0.16 15.23
CA GLY A 14 9.79 -0.58 15.69
C GLY A 14 10.52 -1.39 14.61
N SER A 15 10.15 -1.26 13.33
CA SER A 15 10.83 -1.94 12.23
C SER A 15 12.10 -1.19 11.80
N ALA A 16 13.20 -1.93 11.64
CA ALA A 16 14.46 -1.39 11.10
C ALA A 16 14.34 -0.94 9.63
N VAL A 17 13.34 -1.46 8.91
CA VAL A 17 13.02 -1.09 7.53
C VAL A 17 11.56 -0.61 7.44
N PRO A 18 11.27 0.47 6.68
CA PRO A 18 9.89 0.88 6.45
C PRO A 18 9.06 -0.31 5.96
N THR A 19 8.01 -0.64 6.70
CA THR A 19 7.14 -1.80 6.42
C THR A 19 5.71 -1.30 6.49
N LEU A 20 5.00 -1.43 5.38
CA LEU A 20 3.59 -1.05 5.30
C LEU A 20 2.71 -2.27 5.64
N LEU A 21 1.64 -2.03 6.38
CA LEU A 21 0.65 -3.02 6.78
C LEU A 21 -0.70 -2.67 6.17
N CYS A 22 -1.48 -3.70 5.87
CA CYS A 22 -2.85 -3.55 5.41
C CYS A 22 -3.71 -2.93 6.52
N GLY A 23 -4.49 -1.90 6.20
CA GLY A 23 -5.42 -1.26 7.14
C GLY A 23 -6.62 -2.13 7.53
N HIS A 24 -6.83 -3.25 6.83
CA HIS A 24 -7.90 -4.20 7.15
C HIS A 24 -7.43 -5.33 8.07
N CYS A 25 -6.44 -6.12 7.62
CA CYS A 25 -6.00 -7.34 8.30
C CYS A 25 -4.63 -7.21 8.98
N HIS A 26 -3.97 -6.05 8.89
CA HIS A 26 -2.62 -5.80 9.42
C HIS A 26 -1.51 -6.71 8.89
N SER A 27 -1.78 -7.49 7.84
CA SER A 27 -0.74 -8.24 7.13
C SER A 27 0.19 -7.30 6.37
N ILE A 28 1.44 -7.71 6.20
CA ILE A 28 2.45 -6.93 5.47
C ILE A 28 2.01 -6.74 4.02
N LEU A 29 2.03 -5.49 3.55
CA LEU A 29 1.86 -5.17 2.15
C LEU A 29 3.17 -5.46 1.41
N SER A 30 3.10 -6.35 0.42
CA SER A 30 4.27 -6.67 -0.40
C SER A 30 4.70 -5.46 -1.22
N ARG A 31 6.00 -5.16 -1.23
CA ARG A 31 6.59 -4.10 -2.07
C ARG A 31 6.29 -4.29 -3.55
N ALA A 32 6.16 -5.53 -4.02
CA ALA A 32 5.81 -5.84 -5.41
C ALA A 32 4.34 -5.53 -5.76
N ARG A 33 3.52 -5.19 -4.76
CA ARG A 33 2.09 -4.86 -4.88
C ARG A 33 1.80 -3.42 -4.42
N ILE A 34 2.83 -2.59 -4.29
CA ILE A 34 2.73 -1.16 -3.98
C ILE A 34 3.17 -0.36 -5.22
N PHE A 35 2.32 0.51 -5.73
CA PHE A 35 2.56 1.23 -6.98
C PHE A 35 1.78 2.55 -7.03
N ARG A 36 2.17 3.43 -7.96
CA ARG A 36 1.46 4.70 -8.18
C ARG A 36 0.05 4.43 -8.71
N ASN A 37 -0.91 5.16 -8.18
CA ASN A 37 -2.30 5.11 -8.58
C ASN A 37 -2.52 5.89 -9.90
N GLU A 38 -1.88 5.45 -10.97
CA GLU A 38 -1.90 6.09 -12.28
C GLU A 38 -2.02 5.01 -13.38
N GLY A 39 -2.43 5.39 -14.59
CA GLY A 39 -2.50 4.48 -15.74
C GLY A 39 -3.51 3.33 -15.59
N ASP A 40 -3.17 2.16 -16.15
CA ASP A 40 -4.08 1.00 -16.23
C ASP A 40 -4.47 0.39 -14.87
N GLN A 41 -3.74 0.73 -13.80
CA GLN A 41 -4.00 0.26 -12.44
C GLN A 41 -4.75 1.30 -11.59
N HIS A 42 -5.16 2.42 -12.19
CA HIS A 42 -5.84 3.52 -11.49
C HIS A 42 -7.12 3.04 -10.81
N GLN A 43 -7.17 3.24 -9.50
CA GLN A 43 -8.36 3.12 -8.68
C GLN A 43 -8.99 4.50 -8.54
N ASN A 44 -10.33 4.55 -8.61
CA ASN A 44 -11.08 5.79 -8.44
C ASN A 44 -11.09 6.20 -6.94
N MET A 45 -9.93 6.60 -6.43
CA MET A 45 -9.69 7.05 -5.06
C MET A 45 -8.68 8.21 -5.06
N GLU A 46 -8.87 9.15 -4.14
CA GLU A 46 -7.93 10.25 -3.91
C GLU A 46 -6.70 9.75 -3.15
N CYS A 47 -5.85 9.02 -3.85
CA CYS A 47 -4.60 8.48 -3.32
C CYS A 47 -3.55 8.40 -4.43
N GLN A 48 -2.31 8.78 -4.16
CA GLN A 48 -1.20 8.77 -5.12
C GLN A 48 -0.52 7.41 -5.19
N THR A 49 -0.43 6.69 -4.08
CA THR A 49 0.19 5.38 -4.00
C THR A 49 -0.77 4.36 -3.39
N ILE A 50 -0.97 3.25 -4.07
CA ILE A 50 -1.83 2.17 -3.60
C ILE A 50 -1.07 0.87 -3.37
N GLY A 51 -1.53 0.11 -2.39
CA GLY A 51 -1.01 -1.21 -2.02
C GLY A 51 -2.12 -2.26 -2.06
N LEU A 52 -1.90 -3.36 -2.80
CA LEU A 52 -2.83 -4.50 -2.80
C LEU A 52 -2.43 -5.52 -1.75
N CYS A 53 -3.38 -5.88 -0.88
CA CYS A 53 -3.13 -6.91 0.13
C CYS A 53 -3.16 -8.30 -0.51
N SER A 54 -2.09 -9.08 -0.30
CA SER A 54 -1.96 -10.46 -0.78
C SER A 54 -2.36 -11.51 0.26
N ALA A 55 -2.87 -11.10 1.43
CA ALA A 55 -3.31 -12.04 2.44
C ALA A 55 -4.53 -12.82 1.94
N ASP A 56 -4.57 -14.11 2.22
CA ASP A 56 -5.71 -14.97 1.91
C ASP A 56 -7.01 -14.34 2.45
N ASP A 57 -8.04 -14.34 1.61
CA ASP A 57 -9.38 -13.77 1.88
C ASP A 57 -9.46 -12.26 2.20
N CYS A 58 -8.36 -11.50 2.07
CA CYS A 58 -8.39 -10.05 2.32
C CYS A 58 -8.70 -9.24 1.06
N GLY A 59 -7.83 -9.29 0.05
CA GLY A 59 -8.02 -8.56 -1.23
C GLY A 59 -8.15 -7.03 -1.13
N ALA A 60 -7.85 -6.44 0.03
CA ALA A 60 -8.02 -5.01 0.29
C ALA A 60 -7.09 -4.14 -0.58
N VAL A 61 -7.64 -3.02 -1.04
CA VAL A 61 -6.87 -1.92 -1.65
C VAL A 61 -6.53 -0.93 -0.55
N ASN A 62 -5.26 -0.56 -0.42
CA ASN A 62 -4.80 0.33 0.63
C ASN A 62 -4.25 1.63 0.05
N CYS A 63 -4.70 2.77 0.55
CA CYS A 63 -4.00 4.03 0.32
C CYS A 63 -2.74 4.08 1.17
N CYS A 64 -1.58 4.28 0.55
CA CYS A 64 -0.28 4.26 1.24
C CYS A 64 0.25 5.65 1.59
N ASP A 65 -0.39 6.72 1.12
CA ASP A 65 0.15 8.09 1.19
C ASP A 65 0.49 8.53 2.63
N ASP A 66 -0.45 8.36 3.58
CA ASP A 66 -0.24 8.74 4.98
C ASP A 66 0.92 7.98 5.63
N ALA A 67 1.04 6.69 5.33
CA ALA A 67 2.12 5.87 5.87
C ALA A 67 3.47 6.22 5.22
N LEU A 68 3.47 6.58 3.93
CA LEU A 68 4.67 6.99 3.18
C LEU A 68 5.14 8.39 3.56
N ALA A 69 4.24 9.32 3.89
CA ALA A 69 4.59 10.66 4.36
C ALA A 69 5.40 10.63 5.67
N ARG A 70 5.32 9.53 6.43
CA ARG A 70 6.07 9.30 7.67
C ARG A 70 7.44 8.63 7.44
N VAL A 71 7.79 8.30 6.19
CA VAL A 71 9.06 7.67 5.82
C VAL A 71 9.97 8.72 5.20
N ASP A 72 11.19 8.90 5.73
CA ASP A 72 12.14 9.91 5.24
C ASP A 72 12.54 9.73 3.75
N ASN A 73 12.44 8.51 3.22
CA ASN A 73 12.77 8.17 1.82
C ASN A 73 11.84 7.08 1.26
N PRO A 74 10.59 7.41 0.90
CA PRO A 74 9.58 6.45 0.48
C PRO A 74 9.94 5.77 -0.86
N GLU A 75 10.80 6.39 -1.68
CA GLU A 75 11.28 5.82 -2.95
C GLU A 75 11.96 4.45 -2.77
N ARG A 76 12.54 4.18 -1.60
CA ARG A 76 13.15 2.88 -1.28
C ARG A 76 12.12 1.75 -1.17
N LEU A 77 10.84 2.05 -0.97
CA LEU A 77 9.78 1.05 -0.88
C LEU A 77 9.35 0.56 -2.26
N PHE A 78 9.40 1.42 -3.26
CA PHE A 78 9.13 1.05 -4.64
C PHE A 78 10.33 0.26 -5.15
N GLY A 79 10.13 -1.04 -5.39
CA GLY A 79 11.11 -1.79 -6.17
C GLY A 79 11.20 -1.10 -7.54
N ILE A 80 12.38 -0.63 -7.92
CA ILE A 80 12.64 -0.25 -9.30
C ILE A 80 12.34 -1.51 -10.11
N ALA A 81 11.19 -1.54 -10.79
CA ALA A 81 10.94 -2.57 -11.78
C ALA A 81 11.96 -2.32 -12.90
N SER A 82 13.04 -3.09 -12.90
CA SER A 82 14.00 -3.16 -14.01
C SER A 82 13.44 -4.04 -15.12
#